data_AF-K7R436-F1
#
_entry.id   AF-K7R436-F1
#
_cell.length_a   1.000
_cell.length_b   1.000
_cell.length_c   1.000
_cell.angle_alpha   90.00
_cell.angle_beta   90.00
_cell.angle_gamma   90.00
#
_symmetry.space_group_name_H-M   'P 1'
#
loop_
_entity.id
_entity.type
_entity.pdbx_description
1 polymer ?
#
loop_
_entity_poly.entity_id
_entity_poly.type
_entity_poly.pdbx_seq_one_letter_code
_entity_poly.pdbx_strand_id
1 'polypeptide(L)'
;MLIPQPYLLFLGDVTDPLAAKTARGIHIWRPGQCVGEIKLPGCTVSLGLDELDIASAKARGAKTLVLGTANAGGYLPEHWLDTVKSAIKAGMNVASGLHHRLVDGPELVTLAETFGVALFDLRHMRPKLSVGSGKKRSGKRILTVGTDCSVGKMYTSLALEAAMRARGMKADFRATGQTGILVAGEGIAVDAVIADFIAGAAEALSPANDDDHWDIVEGQGSLFHPSYAGVSMGLMHGAQPHWLVMCHEMGRPHMRHLPHQPMVSLKDCVEANLRAARVTSESVQLAGFAINTSNYTEEDARAYCAEICAEFGLPATDPVRFGIDDIAALLQERG
;
A
#
# COMPACT_ATOMS: atom_id res chain seq x y z
N MET A 1 -10.47 -0.95 13.30
CA MET A 1 -9.65 -1.01 14.52
C MET A 1 -8.29 -0.46 14.15
N LEU A 2 -7.80 0.56 14.88
CA LEU A 2 -6.53 1.22 14.60
C LEU A 2 -5.37 0.45 15.25
N ILE A 3 -4.26 0.26 14.54
CA ILE A 3 -3.06 -0.38 15.09
C ILE A 3 -2.30 0.64 15.97
N PRO A 4 -2.01 0.32 17.25
CA PRO A 4 -1.34 1.27 18.15
C PRO A 4 0.08 1.65 17.71
N GLN A 5 0.36 2.95 17.68
CA GLN A 5 1.65 3.57 17.31
C GLN A 5 2.28 4.29 18.52
N PRO A 6 3.62 4.49 18.56
CA PRO A 6 4.60 4.23 17.50
C PRO A 6 5.09 2.78 17.43
N TYR A 7 5.77 2.45 16.32
CA TYR A 7 6.19 1.11 15.94
C TYR A 7 7.68 0.84 16.20
N LEU A 8 7.98 -0.41 16.53
CA LEU A 8 9.33 -0.99 16.43
C LEU A 8 9.36 -1.89 15.19
N LEU A 9 10.26 -1.61 14.25
CA LEU A 9 10.31 -2.31 12.97
C LEU A 9 11.24 -3.52 13.06
N PHE A 10 10.68 -4.72 13.02
CA PHE A 10 11.44 -5.97 13.07
C PHE A 10 11.82 -6.41 11.66
N LEU A 11 13.12 -6.50 11.40
CA LEU A 11 13.70 -6.93 10.12
C LEU A 11 14.12 -8.41 10.12
N GLY A 12 14.14 -9.06 11.28
CA GLY A 12 14.65 -10.44 11.37
C GLY A 12 16.08 -10.54 10.84
N ASP A 13 16.37 -11.62 10.12
CA ASP A 13 17.67 -11.96 9.52
C ASP A 13 17.69 -11.78 7.99
N VAL A 14 16.82 -10.92 7.43
CA VAL A 14 16.69 -10.81 5.96
C VAL A 14 17.93 -10.20 5.29
N THR A 15 18.25 -10.73 4.11
CA THR A 15 19.38 -10.27 3.29
C THR A 15 18.96 -9.63 1.97
N ASP A 16 17.72 -9.87 1.53
CA ASP A 16 17.13 -9.24 0.35
C ASP A 16 16.51 -7.88 0.74
N PRO A 17 17.00 -6.75 0.20
CA PRO A 17 16.41 -5.44 0.44
C PRO A 17 14.91 -5.35 0.10
N LEU A 18 14.43 -6.14 -0.86
CA LEU A 18 13.01 -6.18 -1.25
C LEU A 18 12.14 -6.87 -0.19
N ALA A 19 12.71 -7.75 0.63
CA ALA A 19 11.99 -8.41 1.72
C ALA A 19 11.53 -7.40 2.78
N ALA A 20 12.31 -6.35 3.03
CA ALA A 20 12.01 -5.28 4.00
C ALA A 20 11.09 -4.17 3.45
N LYS A 21 10.43 -4.39 2.30
CA LYS A 21 9.56 -3.38 1.67
C LYS A 21 8.48 -2.82 2.61
N THR A 22 7.96 -3.65 3.52
CA THR A 22 6.91 -3.25 4.46
C THR A 22 7.48 -2.26 5.47
N ALA A 23 8.57 -2.63 6.15
CA ALA A 23 9.24 -1.75 7.10
C ALA A 23 9.72 -0.44 6.46
N ARG A 24 10.33 -0.55 5.27
CA ARG A 24 10.79 0.60 4.48
C ARG A 24 9.65 1.54 4.10
N GLY A 25 8.52 0.99 3.65
CA GLY A 25 7.34 1.78 3.32
C GLY A 25 6.81 2.58 4.52
N ILE A 26 6.77 1.96 5.71
CA ILE A 26 6.35 2.67 6.93
C ILE A 26 7.34 3.77 7.27
N HIS A 27 8.64 3.49 7.26
CA HIS A 27 9.66 4.47 7.61
C HIS A 27 9.67 5.67 6.66
N ILE A 28 9.55 5.45 5.35
CA ILE A 28 9.52 6.53 4.35
C ILE A 28 8.32 7.44 4.54
N TRP A 29 7.12 6.86 4.72
CA TRP A 29 5.88 7.64 4.71
C TRP A 29 5.45 8.15 6.09
N ARG A 30 5.92 7.49 7.15
CA ARG A 30 5.62 7.82 8.55
C ARG A 30 6.87 7.68 9.43
N PRO A 31 7.96 8.43 9.14
CA PRO A 31 9.21 8.32 9.91
C PRO A 31 9.00 8.61 11.40
N GLY A 32 8.15 9.59 11.73
CA GLY A 32 7.81 9.93 13.13
C GLY A 32 7.01 8.87 13.88
N GLN A 33 6.50 7.84 13.19
CA GLN A 33 5.84 6.70 13.82
C GLN A 33 6.81 5.52 14.07
N CYS A 34 8.08 5.63 13.67
CA CYS A 34 9.07 4.58 13.82
C CYS A 34 10.03 4.90 14.97
N VAL A 35 10.07 4.05 15.99
CA VAL A 35 10.95 4.23 17.16
C VAL A 35 12.39 3.77 16.86
N GLY A 36 12.53 2.72 16.06
CA GLY A 36 13.81 2.10 15.72
C GLY A 36 13.61 0.81 14.90
N GLU A 37 14.71 0.09 14.68
CA GLU A 37 14.72 -1.22 14.04
C GLU A 37 15.27 -2.32 14.97
N ILE A 38 14.84 -3.56 14.77
CA ILE A 38 15.49 -4.76 15.30
C ILE A 38 15.98 -5.59 14.13
N LYS A 39 17.22 -6.07 14.23
CA LYS A 39 17.82 -7.06 13.35
C LYS A 39 18.23 -8.28 14.18
N LEU A 40 18.17 -9.45 13.55
CA LEU A 40 18.74 -10.68 14.08
C LEU A 40 20.13 -10.92 13.46
N PRO A 41 20.96 -11.79 14.08
CA PRO A 41 22.23 -12.20 13.50
C PRO A 41 22.06 -12.68 12.05
N GLY A 42 22.86 -12.13 11.13
CA GLY A 42 22.81 -12.45 9.69
C GLY A 42 22.03 -11.45 8.84
N CYS A 43 21.26 -10.53 9.44
CA CYS A 43 20.58 -9.47 8.69
C CYS A 43 21.58 -8.52 8.03
N THR A 44 21.44 -8.29 6.73
CA THR A 44 22.27 -7.31 5.98
C THR A 44 21.48 -6.08 5.55
N VAL A 45 20.18 -6.05 5.83
CA VAL A 45 19.29 -4.94 5.48
C VAL A 45 19.13 -4.02 6.68
N SER A 46 19.20 -2.71 6.43
CA SER A 46 18.88 -1.66 7.41
C SER A 46 17.99 -0.61 6.77
N LEU A 47 17.17 0.04 7.60
CA LEU A 47 16.37 1.21 7.24
C LEU A 47 17.09 2.52 7.58
N GLY A 48 18.28 2.45 8.22
CA GLY A 48 18.99 3.62 8.73
C GLY A 48 18.43 4.16 10.05
N LEU A 49 17.61 3.37 10.74
CA LEU A 49 17.08 3.68 12.07
C LEU A 49 18.03 3.19 13.17
N ASP A 50 17.86 3.71 14.38
CA ASP A 50 18.56 3.19 15.56
C ASP A 50 18.21 1.71 15.76
N GLU A 51 19.24 0.87 15.92
CA GLU A 51 19.05 -0.53 16.31
C GLU A 51 18.80 -0.59 17.82
N LEU A 52 17.64 -1.12 18.22
CA LEU A 52 17.19 -1.13 19.60
C LEU A 52 16.87 -2.55 20.04
N ASP A 53 17.08 -2.86 21.32
CA ASP A 53 16.42 -4.02 21.93
C ASP A 53 14.97 -3.70 22.32
N ILE A 54 14.21 -4.72 22.70
CA ILE A 54 12.80 -4.59 23.09
C ILE A 54 12.62 -3.63 24.28
N ALA A 55 13.50 -3.70 25.28
CA ALA A 55 13.39 -2.89 26.48
C ALA A 55 13.59 -1.41 26.18
N SER A 56 14.62 -1.08 25.39
CA SER A 56 14.95 0.29 24.96
C SER A 56 13.86 0.84 24.05
N ALA A 57 13.34 0.04 23.12
CA ALA A 57 12.23 0.44 22.27
C ALA A 57 10.95 0.71 23.10
N LYS A 58 10.64 -0.12 24.12
CA LYS A 58 9.52 0.12 25.03
C LYS A 58 9.68 1.40 25.83
N ALA A 59 10.88 1.65 26.36
CA ALA A 59 11.22 2.87 27.09
C ALA A 59 11.08 4.12 26.19
N ARG A 60 11.35 3.99 24.90
CA ARG A 60 11.11 5.02 23.87
C ARG A 60 9.65 5.09 23.38
N GLY A 61 8.74 4.36 24.01
CA GLY A 61 7.30 4.46 23.77
C GLY A 61 6.76 3.55 22.66
N ALA A 62 7.53 2.59 22.14
CA ALA A 62 7.02 1.63 21.16
C ALA A 62 5.81 0.87 21.71
N LYS A 63 4.71 0.87 20.95
CA LYS A 63 3.45 0.19 21.29
C LYS A 63 3.22 -1.11 20.54
N THR A 64 3.83 -1.24 19.35
CA THR A 64 3.64 -2.41 18.49
C THR A 64 4.95 -2.81 17.83
N LEU A 65 5.31 -4.10 17.94
CA LEU A 65 6.34 -4.72 17.12
C LEU A 65 5.72 -5.05 15.76
N VAL A 66 6.25 -4.48 14.69
CA VAL A 66 5.80 -4.75 13.32
C VAL A 66 6.76 -5.73 12.68
N LEU A 67 6.26 -6.89 12.24
CA LEU A 67 7.00 -7.80 11.37
C LEU A 67 7.12 -7.15 9.99
N GLY A 68 8.21 -6.41 9.80
CA GLY A 68 8.41 -5.50 8.69
C GLY A 68 8.90 -6.16 7.40
N THR A 69 8.96 -7.48 7.38
CA THR A 69 9.55 -8.28 6.32
C THR A 69 8.59 -9.34 5.78
N ALA A 70 8.78 -9.71 4.52
CA ALA A 70 8.08 -10.81 3.89
C ALA A 70 9.08 -11.88 3.41
N ASN A 71 8.72 -13.15 3.59
CA ASN A 71 9.45 -14.30 3.08
C ASN A 71 8.60 -15.10 2.08
N ALA A 72 9.26 -15.93 1.28
CA ALA A 72 8.57 -16.90 0.42
C ALA A 72 7.70 -17.82 1.29
N GLY A 73 6.43 -17.99 0.91
CA GLY A 73 5.44 -18.74 1.69
C GLY A 73 4.77 -17.95 2.82
N GLY A 74 5.31 -16.79 3.21
CA GLY A 74 4.67 -15.88 4.17
C GLY A 74 4.45 -16.50 5.55
N TYR A 75 5.43 -17.22 6.08
CA TYR A 75 5.38 -17.84 7.41
C TYR A 75 6.27 -17.08 8.42
N LEU A 76 6.00 -17.22 9.71
CA LEU A 76 6.87 -16.70 10.77
C LEU A 76 7.96 -17.74 11.08
N PRO A 77 9.26 -17.46 10.84
CA PRO A 77 10.33 -18.38 11.17
C PRO A 77 10.39 -18.68 12.68
N GLU A 78 10.65 -19.93 13.04
CA GLU A 78 10.66 -20.36 14.45
C GLU A 78 11.68 -19.58 15.29
N HIS A 79 12.86 -19.32 14.74
CA HIS A 79 13.90 -18.55 15.43
C HIS A 79 13.57 -17.06 15.62
N TRP A 80 12.51 -16.53 14.98
CA TRP A 80 12.02 -15.16 15.25
C TRP A 80 11.09 -15.12 16.47
N LEU A 81 10.52 -16.27 16.87
CA LEU A 81 9.50 -16.33 17.91
C LEU A 81 9.98 -15.77 19.24
N ASP A 82 11.24 -15.98 19.61
CA ASP A 82 11.76 -15.47 20.88
C ASP A 82 11.72 -13.94 20.96
N THR A 83 11.96 -13.25 19.85
CA THR A 83 11.85 -11.78 19.79
C THR A 83 10.39 -11.36 19.89
N VAL A 84 9.49 -12.05 19.18
CA VAL A 84 8.05 -11.78 19.23
C VAL A 84 7.48 -11.97 20.65
N LYS A 85 7.81 -13.09 21.30
CA LYS A 85 7.43 -13.39 22.69
C LYS A 85 7.98 -12.34 23.65
N SER A 86 9.22 -11.88 23.44
CA SER A 86 9.83 -10.84 24.26
C SER A 86 9.10 -9.50 24.13
N ALA A 87 8.68 -9.12 22.92
CA ALA A 87 7.87 -7.92 22.69
C ALA A 87 6.51 -8.00 23.41
N ILE A 88 5.83 -9.15 23.33
CA ILE A 88 4.56 -9.38 24.03
C ILE A 88 4.74 -9.25 25.54
N LYS A 89 5.75 -9.90 26.11
CA LYS A 89 6.07 -9.83 27.54
C LYS A 89 6.41 -8.40 28.00
N ALA A 90 6.95 -7.57 27.12
CA ALA A 90 7.20 -6.15 27.37
C ALA A 90 5.95 -5.26 27.18
N GLY A 91 4.78 -5.84 26.93
CA GLY A 91 3.53 -5.12 26.73
C GLY A 91 3.46 -4.39 25.39
N MET A 92 4.05 -4.96 24.33
CA MET A 92 3.85 -4.50 22.95
C MET A 92 2.85 -5.41 22.23
N ASN A 93 2.01 -4.80 21.39
CA ASN A 93 1.25 -5.56 20.40
C ASN A 93 2.18 -6.12 19.33
N VAL A 94 1.69 -7.06 18.52
CA VAL A 94 2.44 -7.59 17.37
C VAL A 94 1.59 -7.45 16.12
N ALA A 95 2.13 -6.84 15.06
CA ALA A 95 1.46 -6.73 13.78
C ALA A 95 2.21 -7.49 12.69
N SER A 96 1.48 -8.31 11.94
CA SER A 96 2.03 -9.17 10.89
C SER A 96 1.23 -9.06 9.60
N GLY A 97 1.94 -8.76 8.52
CA GLY A 97 1.44 -8.88 7.17
C GLY A 97 1.86 -10.17 6.49
N LEU A 98 2.18 -11.23 7.25
CA LEU A 98 2.48 -12.57 6.73
C LEU A 98 1.20 -13.33 6.32
N HIS A 99 1.33 -14.44 5.60
CA HIS A 99 0.19 -15.28 5.21
C HIS A 99 -0.23 -16.19 6.36
N HIS A 100 0.74 -16.72 7.10
CA HIS A 100 0.48 -17.42 8.34
C HIS A 100 0.06 -16.43 9.42
N ARG A 101 -1.02 -16.75 10.11
CA ARG A 101 -1.56 -15.89 11.16
C ARG A 101 -0.80 -16.08 12.46
N LEU A 102 -0.59 -14.98 13.17
CA LEU A 102 -0.07 -14.98 14.53
C LEU A 102 -0.99 -15.77 15.46
N VAL A 103 -2.31 -15.62 15.29
CA VAL A 103 -3.31 -16.32 16.12
C VAL A 103 -3.38 -17.83 15.91
N ASP A 104 -2.75 -18.36 14.85
CA ASP A 104 -2.64 -19.80 14.65
C ASP A 104 -1.53 -20.44 15.51
N GLY A 105 -0.70 -19.63 16.19
CA GLY A 105 0.28 -20.07 17.17
C GLY A 105 -0.28 -20.02 18.59
N PRO A 106 -0.66 -21.16 19.22
CA PRO A 106 -1.34 -21.16 20.52
C PRO A 106 -0.54 -20.46 21.63
N GLU A 107 0.79 -20.62 21.60
CA GLU A 107 1.68 -19.98 22.57
C GLU A 107 1.65 -18.44 22.48
N LEU A 108 1.59 -17.88 21.26
CA LEU A 108 1.51 -16.43 21.07
C LEU A 108 0.16 -15.89 21.55
N VAL A 109 -0.94 -16.63 21.32
CA VAL A 109 -2.27 -16.27 21.81
C VAL A 109 -2.30 -16.25 23.33
N THR A 110 -1.84 -17.32 23.99
CA THR A 110 -1.79 -17.38 25.46
C THR A 110 -0.94 -16.25 26.05
N LEU A 111 0.21 -15.93 25.43
CA LEU A 111 1.03 -14.81 25.87
C LEU A 111 0.33 -13.46 25.66
N ALA A 112 -0.30 -13.24 24.51
CA ALA A 112 -1.00 -12.00 24.22
C ALA A 112 -2.14 -11.74 25.22
N GLU A 113 -2.92 -12.77 25.54
CA GLU A 113 -3.96 -12.72 26.57
C GLU A 113 -3.38 -12.42 27.97
N THR A 114 -2.30 -13.12 28.36
CA THR A 114 -1.65 -12.96 29.66
C THR A 114 -1.13 -11.52 29.87
N PHE A 115 -0.56 -10.91 28.83
CA PHE A 115 0.02 -9.57 28.90
C PHE A 115 -0.92 -8.45 28.45
N GLY A 116 -2.17 -8.77 28.07
CA GLY A 116 -3.18 -7.80 27.68
C GLY A 116 -2.85 -7.04 26.39
N VAL A 117 -2.21 -7.69 25.42
CA VAL A 117 -1.83 -7.11 24.12
C VAL A 117 -2.58 -7.78 22.97
N ALA A 118 -2.59 -7.14 21.80
CA ALA A 118 -3.24 -7.65 20.60
C ALA A 118 -2.24 -8.25 19.60
N LEU A 119 -2.70 -9.29 18.88
CA LEU A 119 -2.06 -9.82 17.68
C LEU A 119 -2.83 -9.34 16.45
N PHE A 120 -2.18 -8.58 15.59
CA PHE A 120 -2.78 -7.94 14.41
C PHE A 120 -2.37 -8.69 13.14
N ASP A 121 -3.23 -9.61 12.71
CA ASP A 121 -3.12 -10.29 11.42
C ASP A 121 -3.72 -9.44 10.30
N LEU A 122 -2.89 -8.62 9.66
CA LEU A 122 -3.34 -7.55 8.75
C LEU A 122 -4.18 -8.07 7.58
N ARG A 123 -3.90 -9.29 7.12
CA ARG A 123 -4.67 -9.97 6.06
C ARG A 123 -6.07 -10.41 6.47
N HIS A 124 -6.35 -10.44 7.76
CA HIS A 124 -7.61 -10.93 8.32
C HIS A 124 -8.32 -9.87 9.17
N MET A 125 -7.68 -8.72 9.42
CA MET A 125 -8.28 -7.55 10.02
C MET A 125 -9.24 -6.84 9.05
N ARG A 126 -10.51 -7.22 9.10
CA ARG A 126 -11.57 -6.56 8.31
C ARG A 126 -12.94 -6.75 8.96
N PRO A 127 -13.90 -5.83 8.72
CA PRO A 127 -15.29 -6.09 9.05
C PRO A 127 -15.84 -7.26 8.22
N LYS A 128 -17.02 -7.76 8.61
CA LYS A 128 -17.78 -8.67 7.75
C LYS A 128 -18.09 -7.97 6.43
N LEU A 129 -17.75 -8.61 5.32
CA LEU A 129 -17.94 -8.08 3.98
C LEU A 129 -19.25 -8.58 3.37
N SER A 130 -19.83 -7.74 2.52
CA SER A 130 -20.93 -8.09 1.63
C SER A 130 -20.42 -8.19 0.19
N VAL A 131 -21.21 -8.78 -0.70
CA VAL A 131 -20.96 -8.69 -2.14
C VAL A 131 -21.10 -7.21 -2.55
N GLY A 132 -20.22 -6.75 -3.44
CA GLY A 132 -20.28 -5.37 -3.95
C GLY A 132 -21.60 -5.12 -4.67
N SER A 133 -22.23 -3.99 -4.37
CA SER A 133 -23.56 -3.64 -4.87
C SER A 133 -23.52 -2.79 -6.14
N GLY A 134 -22.42 -2.07 -6.38
CA GLY A 134 -22.32 -1.06 -7.43
C GLY A 134 -23.22 0.16 -7.19
N LYS A 135 -23.85 0.30 -6.02
CA LYS A 135 -24.67 1.47 -5.69
C LYS A 135 -23.77 2.69 -5.53
N LYS A 136 -24.15 3.78 -6.19
CA LYS A 136 -23.44 5.07 -6.12
C LYS A 136 -23.41 5.60 -4.69
N ARG A 137 -22.30 6.24 -4.34
CA ARG A 137 -22.04 6.85 -3.02
C ARG A 137 -21.54 8.29 -3.22
N SER A 138 -21.91 9.18 -2.29
CA SER A 138 -21.43 10.57 -2.26
C SER A 138 -19.92 10.63 -1.96
N GLY A 139 -19.33 11.82 -2.12
CA GLY A 139 -17.89 12.02 -2.05
C GLY A 139 -17.14 11.57 -3.30
N LYS A 140 -15.90 12.04 -3.43
CA LYS A 140 -15.01 11.87 -4.58
C LYS A 140 -14.04 10.71 -4.32
N ARG A 141 -13.63 10.03 -5.38
CA ARG A 141 -12.83 8.81 -5.33
C ARG A 141 -11.84 8.81 -6.47
N ILE A 142 -10.58 8.55 -6.13
CA ILE A 142 -9.51 8.36 -7.10
C ILE A 142 -8.82 7.03 -6.83
N LEU A 143 -8.52 6.29 -7.89
CA LEU A 143 -7.84 5.00 -7.80
C LEU A 143 -6.53 5.06 -8.58
N THR A 144 -5.42 4.75 -7.90
CA THR A 144 -4.18 4.48 -8.63
C THR A 144 -4.30 3.13 -9.32
N VAL A 145 -3.99 3.08 -10.61
CA VAL A 145 -3.90 1.83 -11.40
C VAL A 145 -2.47 1.73 -11.93
N GLY A 146 -2.10 0.63 -12.59
CA GLY A 146 -0.77 0.58 -13.17
C GLY A 146 -0.56 -0.53 -14.17
N THR A 147 0.53 -0.39 -14.92
CA THR A 147 0.92 -1.36 -15.95
C THR A 147 1.26 -2.73 -15.37
N ASP A 148 1.71 -2.77 -14.11
CA ASP A 148 2.13 -4.00 -13.42
C ASP A 148 2.04 -3.87 -11.88
N CYS A 149 2.35 -4.93 -11.16
CA CYS A 149 2.60 -4.96 -9.73
C CYS A 149 3.88 -4.19 -9.34
N SER A 150 3.93 -3.63 -8.14
CA SER A 150 5.13 -2.96 -7.61
C SER A 150 5.70 -1.86 -8.54
N VAL A 151 4.82 -1.04 -9.12
CA VAL A 151 5.18 0.14 -9.96
C VAL A 151 4.93 1.47 -9.22
N GLY A 152 4.79 1.44 -7.90
CA GLY A 152 4.63 2.65 -7.09
C GLY A 152 3.20 3.06 -6.73
N LYS A 153 2.16 2.28 -7.03
CA LYS A 153 0.74 2.63 -6.75
C LYS A 153 0.49 3.18 -5.33
N MET A 154 0.93 2.47 -4.29
CA MET A 154 0.81 2.95 -2.91
C MET A 154 1.55 4.26 -2.66
N TYR A 155 2.76 4.42 -3.21
CA TYR A 155 3.57 5.63 -3.05
C TYR A 155 2.89 6.81 -3.76
N THR A 156 2.34 6.59 -4.95
CA THR A 156 1.53 7.57 -5.67
C THR A 156 0.31 8.00 -4.86
N SER A 157 -0.43 7.06 -4.28
CA SER A 157 -1.60 7.38 -3.45
C SER A 157 -1.22 8.22 -2.22
N LEU A 158 -0.13 7.89 -1.53
CA LEU A 158 0.34 8.61 -0.36
C LEU A 158 0.92 9.99 -0.71
N ALA A 159 1.68 10.08 -1.81
CA ALA A 159 2.16 11.36 -2.34
C ALA A 159 0.99 12.29 -2.65
N LEU A 160 -0.04 11.73 -3.31
CA LEU A 160 -1.22 12.49 -3.70
C LEU A 160 -2.02 12.95 -2.48
N GLU A 161 -2.19 12.09 -1.47
CA GLU A 161 -2.84 12.46 -0.21
C GLU A 161 -2.13 13.63 0.46
N ALA A 162 -0.80 13.56 0.58
CA ALA A 162 0.00 14.63 1.15
C ALA A 162 -0.14 15.94 0.33
N ALA A 163 -0.05 15.88 -0.99
CA ALA A 163 -0.15 17.04 -1.88
C ALA A 163 -1.55 17.68 -1.89
N MET A 164 -2.62 16.87 -1.82
CA MET A 164 -4.00 17.35 -1.74
C MET A 164 -4.28 18.00 -0.38
N ARG A 165 -3.83 17.39 0.72
CA ARG A 165 -3.94 18.00 2.06
C ARG A 165 -3.16 19.31 2.17
N ALA A 166 -1.95 19.38 1.59
CA ALA A 166 -1.17 20.61 1.55
C ALA A 166 -1.89 21.76 0.80
N ARG A 167 -2.78 21.42 -0.14
CA ARG A 167 -3.67 22.34 -0.85
C ARG A 167 -4.99 22.64 -0.13
N GLY A 168 -5.17 22.13 1.09
CA GLY A 168 -6.39 22.32 1.89
C GLY A 168 -7.57 21.45 1.47
N MET A 169 -7.36 20.41 0.65
CA MET A 169 -8.41 19.49 0.25
C MET A 169 -8.67 18.44 1.35
N LYS A 170 -9.94 18.05 1.53
CA LYS A 170 -10.30 16.91 2.37
C LYS A 170 -9.93 15.62 1.63
N ALA A 171 -8.83 14.98 2.00
CA ALA A 171 -8.35 13.79 1.31
C ALA A 171 -7.86 12.73 2.29
N ASP A 172 -8.36 11.50 2.19
CA ASP A 172 -7.95 10.36 3.00
C ASP A 172 -7.43 9.22 2.12
N PHE A 173 -6.28 8.68 2.51
CA PHE A 173 -5.71 7.49 1.90
C PHE A 173 -6.46 6.23 2.36
N ARG A 174 -6.97 5.43 1.42
CA ARG A 174 -7.66 4.17 1.67
C ARG A 174 -6.75 3.00 1.34
N ALA A 175 -6.15 2.42 2.37
CA ALA A 175 -5.21 1.32 2.25
C ALA A 175 -5.89 0.01 1.84
N THR A 176 -5.32 -0.63 0.83
CA THR A 176 -5.78 -1.92 0.28
C THR A 176 -4.74 -3.03 0.43
N GLY A 177 -3.52 -2.70 0.86
CA GLY A 177 -2.44 -3.64 1.13
C GLY A 177 -1.94 -3.58 2.57
N GLN A 178 -1.23 -4.63 3.00
CA GLN A 178 -0.62 -4.73 4.34
C GLN A 178 0.26 -3.52 4.72
N THR A 179 1.12 -3.06 3.80
CA THR A 179 2.00 -1.92 4.03
C THR A 179 1.21 -0.63 4.16
N GLY A 180 0.21 -0.43 3.30
CA GLY A 180 -0.72 0.70 3.40
C GLY A 180 -1.46 0.73 4.74
N ILE A 181 -1.93 -0.42 5.22
CA ILE A 181 -2.64 -0.52 6.51
C ILE A 181 -1.74 -0.11 7.66
N LEU A 182 -0.47 -0.51 7.65
CA LEU A 182 0.47 -0.10 8.70
C LEU A 182 0.77 1.41 8.65
N VAL A 183 0.81 2.00 7.45
CA VAL A 183 1.01 3.45 7.24
C VAL A 183 -0.23 4.28 7.64
N ALA A 184 -1.43 3.79 7.30
CA ALA A 184 -2.70 4.46 7.57
C ALA A 184 -3.23 4.19 8.97
N GLY A 185 -2.84 3.06 9.57
CA GLY A 185 -3.38 2.52 10.82
C GLY A 185 -4.67 1.70 10.64
N GLU A 186 -5.33 1.79 9.48
CA GLU A 186 -6.53 1.04 9.12
C GLU A 186 -6.57 0.72 7.60
N GLY A 187 -7.47 -0.18 7.21
CA GLY A 187 -7.70 -0.55 5.81
C GLY A 187 -8.15 -2.00 5.68
N ILE A 188 -8.11 -2.54 4.47
CA ILE A 188 -8.48 -3.92 4.17
C ILE A 188 -7.47 -4.50 3.19
N ALA A 189 -6.78 -5.57 3.57
CA ALA A 189 -5.87 -6.27 2.68
C ALA A 189 -6.67 -7.07 1.65
N VAL A 190 -6.90 -6.48 0.47
CA VAL A 190 -7.79 -7.03 -0.55
C VAL A 190 -7.24 -8.29 -1.21
N ASP A 191 -5.93 -8.54 -1.12
CA ASP A 191 -5.28 -9.78 -1.59
C ASP A 191 -5.72 -11.03 -0.80
N ALA A 192 -6.24 -10.85 0.40
CA ALA A 192 -6.72 -11.89 1.29
C ALA A 192 -8.26 -11.94 1.41
N VAL A 193 -8.95 -11.18 0.56
CA VAL A 193 -10.41 -11.18 0.45
C VAL A 193 -10.83 -12.24 -0.56
N ILE A 194 -11.80 -13.07 -0.19
CA ILE A 194 -12.40 -14.05 -1.10
C ILE A 194 -13.03 -13.31 -2.28
N ALA A 195 -12.84 -13.84 -3.49
CA ALA A 195 -13.15 -13.14 -4.75
C ALA A 195 -14.52 -12.44 -4.78
N ASP A 196 -15.58 -13.13 -4.33
CA ASP A 196 -16.97 -12.62 -4.29
C ASP A 196 -17.13 -11.31 -3.50
N PHE A 197 -16.20 -11.01 -2.57
CA PHE A 197 -16.29 -9.87 -1.67
C PHE A 197 -15.28 -8.75 -1.96
N ILE A 198 -14.44 -8.86 -2.99
CA ILE A 198 -13.41 -7.84 -3.29
C ILE A 198 -14.06 -6.49 -3.57
N ALA A 199 -15.11 -6.45 -4.40
CA ALA A 199 -15.82 -5.22 -4.69
C ALA A 199 -16.48 -4.64 -3.42
N GLY A 200 -17.12 -5.48 -2.60
CA GLY A 200 -17.72 -5.02 -1.33
C GLY A 200 -16.69 -4.55 -0.30
N ALA A 201 -15.47 -5.10 -0.30
CA ALA A 201 -14.37 -4.58 0.49
C ALA A 201 -13.98 -3.16 0.06
N ALA A 202 -13.92 -2.90 -1.24
CA ALA A 202 -13.65 -1.57 -1.77
C ALA A 202 -14.79 -0.57 -1.47
N GLU A 203 -16.05 -1.02 -1.48
CA GLU A 203 -17.20 -0.20 -1.04
C GLU A 203 -17.10 0.14 0.45
N ALA A 204 -16.72 -0.82 1.31
CA ALA A 204 -16.54 -0.59 2.73
C ALA A 204 -15.34 0.32 3.05
N LEU A 205 -14.29 0.29 2.23
CA LEU A 205 -13.12 1.15 2.32
C LEU A 205 -13.39 2.60 1.89
N SER A 206 -14.32 2.81 0.96
CA SER A 206 -14.68 4.12 0.41
C SER A 206 -16.19 4.38 0.56
N PRO A 207 -16.66 4.56 1.82
CA PRO A 207 -18.07 4.76 2.11
C PRO A 207 -18.56 6.10 1.54
N ALA A 208 -19.88 6.35 1.64
CA ALA A 208 -20.41 7.67 1.36
C ALA A 208 -19.77 8.72 2.29
N ASN A 209 -19.37 9.86 1.71
CA ASN A 209 -18.71 10.95 2.42
C ASN A 209 -19.25 12.32 1.96
N ASP A 210 -18.74 13.42 2.51
CA ASP A 210 -19.03 14.77 2.03
C ASP A 210 -18.72 14.89 0.53
N ASP A 211 -19.50 15.67 -0.22
CA ASP A 211 -19.35 15.81 -1.68
C ASP A 211 -17.98 16.34 -2.12
N ASP A 212 -17.28 17.08 -1.25
CA ASP A 212 -15.93 17.62 -1.49
C ASP A 212 -14.80 16.75 -0.92
N HIS A 213 -15.11 15.66 -0.22
CA HIS A 213 -14.12 14.74 0.35
C HIS A 213 -13.58 13.77 -0.71
N TRP A 214 -12.29 13.48 -0.67
CA TRP A 214 -11.58 12.55 -1.54
C TRP A 214 -11.13 11.29 -0.81
N ASP A 215 -11.61 10.15 -1.26
CA ASP A 215 -11.03 8.84 -0.96
C ASP A 215 -9.98 8.48 -2.02
N ILE A 216 -8.72 8.44 -1.61
CA ILE A 216 -7.59 8.05 -2.46
C ILE A 216 -7.32 6.56 -2.24
N VAL A 217 -7.87 5.73 -3.12
CA VAL A 217 -7.80 4.27 -3.00
C VAL A 217 -6.45 3.75 -3.51
N GLU A 218 -5.74 3.02 -2.64
CA GLU A 218 -4.50 2.34 -2.99
C GLU A 218 -4.76 1.27 -4.05
N GLY A 219 -4.03 1.33 -5.16
CA GLY A 219 -4.16 0.35 -6.23
C GLY A 219 -3.41 -0.96 -5.96
N GLN A 220 -4.04 -2.09 -6.27
CA GLN A 220 -3.41 -3.41 -6.26
C GLN A 220 -3.37 -4.03 -7.65
N GLY A 221 -2.38 -4.89 -7.90
CA GLY A 221 -2.30 -5.67 -9.13
C GLY A 221 -2.09 -4.85 -10.42
N SER A 222 -2.46 -5.46 -11.54
CA SER A 222 -2.65 -4.84 -12.86
C SER A 222 -3.69 -5.66 -13.61
N LEU A 223 -4.52 -5.01 -14.44
CA LEU A 223 -5.47 -5.72 -15.33
C LEU A 223 -4.78 -6.68 -16.31
N PHE A 224 -3.49 -6.47 -16.57
CA PHE A 224 -2.71 -7.28 -17.51
C PHE A 224 -1.88 -8.36 -16.82
N HIS A 225 -1.73 -8.32 -15.49
CA HIS A 225 -0.98 -9.34 -14.77
C HIS A 225 -1.88 -10.56 -14.47
N PRO A 226 -1.59 -11.76 -15.03
CA PRO A 226 -2.50 -12.90 -14.98
C PRO A 226 -2.84 -13.35 -13.56
N SER A 227 -1.89 -13.25 -12.62
CA SER A 227 -2.11 -13.62 -11.22
C SER A 227 -2.96 -12.62 -10.41
N TYR A 228 -3.06 -11.36 -10.83
CA TYR A 228 -3.58 -10.27 -9.98
C TYR A 228 -4.65 -9.38 -10.65
N ALA A 229 -5.01 -9.68 -11.90
CA ALA A 229 -6.05 -8.96 -12.64
C ALA A 229 -7.41 -8.96 -11.92
N GLY A 230 -7.78 -10.11 -11.32
CA GLY A 230 -9.04 -10.23 -10.57
C GLY A 230 -9.15 -9.25 -9.40
N VAL A 231 -8.05 -9.05 -8.64
CA VAL A 231 -8.00 -8.07 -7.54
C VAL A 231 -8.18 -6.65 -8.07
N SER A 232 -7.46 -6.31 -9.15
CA SER A 232 -7.50 -4.98 -9.77
C SER A 232 -8.91 -4.63 -10.26
N MET A 233 -9.57 -5.58 -10.91
CA MET A 233 -10.92 -5.40 -11.45
C MET A 233 -11.96 -5.29 -10.34
N GLY A 234 -11.90 -6.16 -9.32
CA GLY A 234 -12.80 -6.10 -8.17
C GLY A 234 -12.67 -4.78 -7.41
N LEU A 235 -11.43 -4.32 -7.19
CA LEU A 235 -11.15 -3.05 -6.54
C LEU A 235 -11.70 -1.87 -7.36
N MET A 236 -11.47 -1.86 -8.67
CA MET A 236 -11.95 -0.80 -9.56
C MET A 236 -13.48 -0.69 -9.57
N HIS A 237 -14.20 -1.82 -9.67
CA HIS A 237 -15.66 -1.81 -9.68
C HIS A 237 -16.24 -1.40 -8.32
N GLY A 238 -15.67 -1.88 -7.22
CA GLY A 238 -16.16 -1.53 -5.89
C GLY A 238 -15.80 -0.10 -5.47
N ALA A 239 -14.61 0.39 -5.84
CA ALA A 239 -14.19 1.75 -5.52
C ALA A 239 -14.93 2.82 -6.33
N GLN A 240 -15.50 2.51 -7.49
CA GLN A 240 -16.24 3.48 -8.33
C GLN A 240 -15.49 4.83 -8.48
N PRO A 241 -14.24 4.80 -8.99
CA PRO A 241 -13.42 6.00 -9.04
C PRO A 241 -13.95 6.99 -10.09
N HIS A 242 -13.96 8.27 -9.73
CA HIS A 242 -14.16 9.37 -10.68
C HIS A 242 -12.89 9.65 -11.48
N TRP A 243 -11.73 9.39 -10.87
CA TRP A 243 -10.42 9.64 -11.46
C TRP A 243 -9.50 8.44 -11.30
N LEU A 244 -8.60 8.26 -12.27
CA LEU A 244 -7.50 7.32 -12.20
C LEU A 244 -6.16 8.06 -12.22
N VAL A 245 -5.14 7.47 -11.58
CA VAL A 245 -3.72 7.84 -11.82
C VAL A 245 -3.00 6.61 -12.34
N MET A 246 -2.40 6.72 -13.53
CA MET A 246 -1.69 5.61 -14.16
C MET A 246 -0.26 5.51 -13.63
N CYS A 247 0.05 4.44 -12.91
CA CYS A 247 1.38 4.18 -12.38
C CYS A 247 2.18 3.27 -13.31
N HIS A 248 3.44 3.61 -13.54
CA HIS A 248 4.31 2.89 -14.46
C HIS A 248 5.76 2.88 -13.95
N GLU A 249 6.56 1.92 -14.40
CA GLU A 249 8.00 1.90 -14.15
C GLU A 249 8.73 2.01 -15.48
N MET A 250 9.54 3.06 -15.60
CA MET A 250 10.30 3.36 -16.80
C MET A 250 11.19 2.16 -17.17
N GLY A 251 11.13 1.77 -18.44
CA GLY A 251 12.00 0.74 -19.02
C GLY A 251 11.82 -0.69 -18.49
N ARG A 252 10.74 -0.98 -17.75
CA ARG A 252 10.44 -2.36 -17.33
C ARG A 252 10.18 -3.23 -18.58
N PRO A 253 10.91 -4.35 -18.77
CA PRO A 253 10.81 -5.12 -20.02
C PRO A 253 9.65 -6.13 -20.03
N HIS A 254 9.33 -6.69 -18.87
CA HIS A 254 8.32 -7.74 -18.71
C HIS A 254 7.61 -7.60 -17.37
N MET A 255 6.47 -8.29 -17.23
CA MET A 255 5.72 -8.31 -15.99
C MET A 255 6.53 -8.96 -14.87
N ARG A 256 6.33 -8.47 -13.65
CA ARG A 256 7.03 -8.93 -12.47
C ARG A 256 6.84 -10.45 -12.29
N HIS A 257 7.95 -11.16 -12.08
CA HIS A 257 7.99 -12.63 -11.94
C HIS A 257 7.55 -13.43 -13.18
N LEU A 258 7.29 -12.78 -14.32
CA LEU A 258 6.85 -13.42 -15.56
C LEU A 258 7.76 -12.98 -16.73
N PRO A 259 9.00 -13.48 -16.83
CA PRO A 259 9.98 -13.04 -17.84
C PRO A 259 9.55 -13.31 -19.29
N HIS A 260 8.56 -14.18 -19.49
CA HIS A 260 7.99 -14.51 -20.80
C HIS A 260 6.86 -13.55 -21.24
N GLN A 261 6.39 -12.66 -20.35
CA GLN A 261 5.25 -11.80 -20.61
C GLN A 261 5.70 -10.34 -20.72
N PRO A 262 5.75 -9.76 -21.93
CA PRO A 262 6.18 -8.38 -22.11
C PRO A 262 5.21 -7.38 -21.46
N MET A 263 5.70 -6.18 -21.19
CA MET A 263 4.86 -5.10 -20.72
C MET A 263 3.84 -4.69 -21.79
N VAL A 264 2.63 -4.37 -21.34
CA VAL A 264 1.61 -3.71 -22.17
C VAL A 264 2.02 -2.26 -22.45
N SER A 265 1.61 -1.71 -23.59
CA SER A 265 1.80 -0.28 -23.87
C SER A 265 1.03 0.58 -22.84
N LEU A 266 1.53 1.78 -22.55
CA LEU A 266 0.83 2.71 -21.66
C LEU A 266 -0.56 3.05 -22.17
N LYS A 267 -0.69 3.28 -23.48
CA LYS A 267 -1.95 3.59 -24.15
C LYS A 267 -2.99 2.48 -23.95
N ASP A 268 -2.64 1.24 -24.28
CA ASP A 268 -3.55 0.10 -24.11
C ASP A 268 -3.93 -0.09 -22.63
N CYS A 269 -2.97 0.15 -21.74
CA CYS A 269 -3.22 0.07 -20.30
C CYS A 269 -4.23 1.12 -19.83
N VAL A 270 -4.08 2.37 -20.27
CA VAL A 270 -5.01 3.46 -19.96
C VAL A 270 -6.41 3.14 -20.50
N GLU A 271 -6.50 2.73 -21.77
CA GLU A 271 -7.78 2.43 -22.42
C GLU A 271 -8.52 1.29 -21.71
N ALA A 272 -7.82 0.21 -21.36
CA ALA A 272 -8.41 -0.93 -20.66
C ALA A 272 -8.90 -0.55 -19.26
N ASN A 273 -8.11 0.22 -18.49
CA ASN A 273 -8.50 0.66 -17.15
C ASN A 273 -9.71 1.61 -17.19
N LEU A 274 -9.73 2.59 -18.10
CA LEU A 274 -10.89 3.46 -18.29
C LEU A 274 -12.13 2.66 -18.70
N ARG A 275 -11.99 1.71 -19.62
CA ARG A 275 -13.10 0.87 -20.08
C ARG A 275 -13.69 0.01 -18.95
N ALA A 276 -12.83 -0.57 -18.10
CA ALA A 276 -13.24 -1.34 -16.95
C ALA A 276 -13.92 -0.46 -15.89
N ALA A 277 -13.36 0.72 -15.60
CA ALA A 277 -13.93 1.65 -14.62
C ALA A 277 -15.32 2.15 -15.03
N ARG A 278 -15.57 2.34 -16.34
CA ARG A 278 -16.88 2.73 -16.90
C ARG A 278 -18.03 1.78 -16.58
N VAL A 279 -17.76 0.54 -16.17
CA VAL A 279 -18.80 -0.39 -15.70
C VAL A 279 -19.55 0.18 -14.49
N THR A 280 -18.85 0.92 -13.62
CA THR A 280 -19.44 1.49 -12.40
C THR A 280 -19.25 3.01 -12.28
N SER A 281 -18.53 3.64 -13.21
CA SER A 281 -18.20 5.07 -13.21
C SER A 281 -18.17 5.62 -14.65
N GLU A 282 -19.34 5.96 -15.19
CA GLU A 282 -19.52 6.33 -16.61
C GLU A 282 -18.61 7.47 -17.09
N SER A 283 -18.40 8.49 -16.24
CA SER A 283 -17.61 9.68 -16.54
C SER A 283 -16.17 9.63 -16.03
N VAL A 284 -15.64 8.44 -15.71
CA VAL A 284 -14.27 8.29 -15.19
C VAL A 284 -13.22 8.92 -16.12
N GLN A 285 -12.27 9.66 -15.52
CA GLN A 285 -11.19 10.37 -16.23
C GLN A 285 -9.81 9.92 -15.74
N LEU A 286 -8.78 10.20 -16.53
CA LEU A 286 -7.39 10.04 -16.13
C LEU A 286 -6.85 11.39 -15.65
N ALA A 287 -6.27 11.42 -14.45
CA ALA A 287 -5.71 12.63 -13.85
C ALA A 287 -4.25 12.87 -14.25
N GLY A 288 -3.51 11.81 -14.56
CA GLY A 288 -2.11 11.88 -14.95
C GLY A 288 -1.35 10.58 -14.75
N PHE A 289 -0.03 10.67 -14.85
CA PHE A 289 0.89 9.55 -14.79
C PHE A 289 1.89 9.71 -13.65
N ALA A 290 2.07 8.63 -12.89
CA ALA A 290 3.07 8.53 -11.83
C ALA A 290 4.13 7.50 -12.24
N ILE A 291 5.34 7.97 -12.54
CA ILE A 291 6.39 7.15 -13.13
C ILE A 291 7.45 6.84 -12.08
N ASN A 292 7.68 5.57 -11.80
CA ASN A 292 8.84 5.13 -11.06
C ASN A 292 10.08 5.24 -11.95
N THR A 293 10.96 6.19 -11.63
CA THR A 293 12.23 6.43 -12.34
C THR A 293 13.46 6.07 -11.50
N SER A 294 13.29 5.28 -10.43
CA SER A 294 14.34 5.01 -9.43
C SER A 294 15.65 4.44 -9.99
N ASN A 295 15.61 3.81 -11.17
CA ASN A 295 16.76 3.17 -11.82
C ASN A 295 17.45 4.08 -12.86
N TYR A 296 17.02 5.33 -12.99
CA TYR A 296 17.46 6.26 -14.03
C TYR A 296 18.00 7.57 -13.46
N THR A 297 18.79 8.27 -14.28
CA THR A 297 19.30 9.60 -13.93
C THR A 297 18.15 10.61 -13.84
N GLU A 298 18.41 11.78 -13.24
CA GLU A 298 17.38 12.82 -13.18
C GLU A 298 16.99 13.33 -14.57
N GLU A 299 17.98 13.47 -15.44
CA GLU A 299 17.82 13.96 -16.80
C GLU A 299 16.93 13.01 -17.60
N ASP A 300 17.24 11.71 -17.59
CA ASP A 300 16.44 10.68 -18.26
C ASP A 300 15.02 10.62 -17.70
N ALA A 301 14.88 10.70 -16.37
CA ALA A 301 13.59 10.69 -15.69
C ALA A 301 12.70 11.86 -16.12
N ARG A 302 13.26 13.08 -16.17
CA ARG A 302 12.54 14.28 -16.60
C ARG A 302 12.17 14.22 -18.08
N ALA A 303 13.11 13.78 -18.93
CA ALA A 303 12.86 13.62 -20.36
C ALA A 303 11.71 12.65 -20.63
N TYR A 304 11.71 11.50 -19.94
CA TYR A 304 10.65 10.49 -20.08
C TYR A 304 9.28 10.97 -19.56
N CYS A 305 9.25 11.71 -18.43
CA CYS A 305 8.01 12.33 -17.97
C CYS A 305 7.48 13.37 -18.98
N ALA A 306 8.37 14.16 -19.59
CA ALA A 306 7.98 15.14 -20.60
C ALA A 306 7.43 14.48 -21.88
N GLU A 307 8.00 13.34 -22.30
CA GLU A 307 7.50 12.53 -23.41
C GLU A 307 6.07 12.05 -23.15
N ILE A 308 5.81 11.46 -21.99
CA ILE A 308 4.46 11.00 -21.60
C ILE A 308 3.49 12.18 -21.52
N CYS A 309 3.93 13.31 -20.98
CA CYS A 309 3.11 14.52 -20.92
C CYS A 309 2.71 15.00 -22.32
N ALA A 310 3.64 14.99 -23.28
CA ALA A 310 3.38 15.34 -24.67
C ALA A 310 2.47 14.33 -25.39
N GLU A 311 2.66 13.03 -25.13
CA GLU A 311 1.86 11.96 -25.75
C GLU A 311 0.39 12.01 -25.29
N PHE A 312 0.15 12.20 -23.99
CA PHE A 312 -1.19 12.08 -23.40
C PHE A 312 -1.87 13.42 -23.09
N GLY A 313 -1.15 14.54 -23.15
CA GLY A 313 -1.66 15.86 -22.79
C GLY A 313 -2.09 15.98 -21.32
N LEU A 314 -1.49 15.17 -20.44
CA LEU A 314 -1.79 15.11 -19.01
C LEU A 314 -0.49 15.16 -18.19
N PRO A 315 -0.52 15.65 -16.95
CA PRO A 315 0.67 15.68 -16.11
C PRO A 315 1.30 14.29 -15.93
N ALA A 316 2.62 14.23 -16.03
CA ALA A 316 3.41 13.04 -15.78
C ALA A 316 4.61 13.41 -14.91
N THR A 317 4.85 12.67 -13.83
CA THR A 317 5.89 12.97 -12.85
C THR A 317 6.35 11.72 -12.13
N ASP A 318 7.55 11.74 -11.55
CA ASP A 318 7.94 10.81 -10.50
C ASP A 318 7.48 11.37 -9.14
N PRO A 319 6.48 10.75 -8.48
CA PRO A 319 5.89 11.31 -7.27
C PRO A 319 6.84 11.31 -6.07
N VAL A 320 7.85 10.44 -6.07
CA VAL A 320 8.84 10.34 -4.98
C VAL A 320 9.98 11.32 -5.20
N ARG A 321 10.39 11.50 -6.46
CA ARG A 321 11.56 12.33 -6.80
C ARG A 321 11.21 13.80 -7.01
N PHE A 322 10.10 14.09 -7.68
CA PHE A 322 9.74 15.44 -8.12
C PHE A 322 8.45 15.96 -7.47
N GLY A 323 7.73 15.11 -6.74
CA GLY A 323 6.41 15.41 -6.21
C GLY A 323 5.28 15.19 -7.22
N ILE A 324 4.04 15.37 -6.76
CA ILE A 324 2.81 15.06 -7.52
C ILE A 324 1.85 16.26 -7.59
N ASP A 325 2.41 17.46 -7.42
CA ASP A 325 1.66 18.71 -7.26
C ASP A 325 0.77 19.04 -8.46
N ASP A 326 1.23 18.80 -9.69
CA ASP A 326 0.46 19.11 -10.90
C ASP A 326 -0.80 18.24 -11.02
N ILE A 327 -0.72 16.95 -10.61
CA ILE A 327 -1.89 16.06 -10.59
C ILE A 327 -2.87 16.52 -9.49
N ALA A 328 -2.36 16.91 -8.32
CA ALA A 328 -3.21 17.41 -7.24
C ALA A 328 -3.92 18.73 -7.63
N ALA A 329 -3.22 19.66 -8.30
CA ALA A 329 -3.80 20.90 -8.81
C ALA A 329 -4.90 20.62 -9.85
N LEU A 330 -4.65 19.71 -10.80
CA LEU A 330 -5.64 19.29 -11.79
C LEU A 330 -6.92 18.77 -11.12
N LEU A 331 -6.80 17.94 -10.09
CA LEU A 331 -7.94 17.40 -9.34
C LEU A 331 -8.68 18.48 -8.52
N GLN A 332 -7.98 19.49 -8.01
CA GLN A 332 -8.60 20.60 -7.30
C GLN A 332 -9.47 21.46 -8.23
N GLU A 333 -9.02 21.66 -9.47
CA GLU A 333 -9.71 22.50 -10.45
C GLU A 333 -10.86 21.78 -11.17
N ARG A 334 -10.67 20.49 -11.49
CA ARG A 334 -11.57 19.75 -12.38
C ARG A 334 -12.35 18.64 -11.70
N GLY A 335 -11.93 18.23 -10.51
CA GLY A 335 -12.45 17.05 -9.81
C GLY A 335 -13.65 17.33 -8.93
#